data_AF-A0A6I3GWC1-F1
#
_entry.id   AF-A0A6I3GWC1-F1
#
_cell.length_a   1.000
_cell.length_b   1.000
_cell.length_c   1.000
_cell.angle_alpha   90.00
_cell.angle_beta   90.00
_cell.angle_gamma   90.00
#
_symmetry.space_group_name_H-M   'P 1'
#
loop_
_entity.id
_entity.type
_entity.pdbx_description
1 polymer ?
#
loop_
_entity_poly.entity_id
_entity_poly.type
_entity_poly.pdbx_seq_one_letter_code
_entity_poly.pdbx_strand_id
1 'polypeptide(L)'
;MRHLGNVRSNLIYIMAFSYLEAVQNRVLVFDGAAGTWLQLHDLQPDDYGSEELDGCPEILNETRPALIRQLHTEYLDAGADIIETNTFGGMRATLNEYGLGDRTEELNEMAAGIARQAADDYSTPEKPRFVAGSIGPGTRFASLGHVRYEELRDQVAEQSRGLIRG
;
A
#
# COMPACT_ATOMS: atom_id res chain seq x y z
N MET A 1 -21.20 46.39 -23.36
CA MET A 1 -19.83 45.83 -23.31
C MET A 1 -19.27 46.14 -21.92
N ARG A 2 -18.95 45.23 -21.00
CA ARG A 2 -18.67 43.79 -21.05
C ARG A 2 -19.21 43.14 -19.76
N HIS A 3 -19.77 41.94 -19.88
CA HIS A 3 -20.10 41.04 -18.77
C HIS A 3 -18.82 40.73 -17.97
N LEU A 4 -18.82 41.03 -16.67
CA LEU A 4 -17.91 40.41 -15.72
C LEU A 4 -18.54 39.08 -15.30
N GLY A 5 -18.25 38.05 -16.09
CA GLY A 5 -18.61 36.67 -15.80
C GLY A 5 -17.91 36.21 -14.53
N ASN A 6 -18.72 35.63 -13.65
CA ASN A 6 -18.39 35.05 -12.37
C ASN A 6 -17.30 33.97 -12.52
N VAL A 7 -16.04 34.27 -12.18
CA VAL A 7 -14.91 33.30 -12.20
C VAL A 7 -14.90 32.40 -10.95
N ARG A 8 -15.99 32.38 -10.16
CA ARG A 8 -16.13 31.51 -8.98
C ARG A 8 -16.75 30.14 -9.28
N SER A 9 -17.08 29.83 -10.53
CA SER A 9 -17.87 28.64 -10.87
C SER A 9 -17.08 27.41 -11.34
N ASN A 10 -15.74 27.45 -11.39
CA ASN A 10 -14.93 26.35 -11.94
C ASN A 10 -13.98 25.66 -10.95
N LEU A 11 -14.04 25.96 -9.66
CA LEU A 11 -13.26 25.24 -8.64
C LEU A 11 -14.14 24.24 -7.85
N ILE A 12 -15.07 23.60 -8.56
CA ILE A 12 -15.90 22.47 -8.09
C ILE A 12 -15.29 21.16 -8.62
N TYR A 13 -13.98 21.17 -8.92
CA TYR A 13 -13.25 19.96 -9.32
C TYR A 13 -12.81 19.24 -8.04
N ILE A 14 -13.72 18.41 -7.52
CA ILE A 14 -13.45 17.27 -6.64
C ILE A 14 -12.41 17.63 -5.55
N MET A 15 -12.84 18.36 -4.52
CA MET A 15 -12.17 18.20 -3.22
C MET A 15 -12.49 16.78 -2.77
N ALA A 16 -11.64 15.83 -3.18
CA ALA A 16 -11.49 14.60 -2.44
C ALA A 16 -11.34 15.01 -0.98
N PHE A 17 -12.28 14.60 -0.14
CA PHE A 17 -12.27 14.91 1.28
C PHE A 17 -10.91 14.44 1.81
N SER A 18 -10.05 15.39 2.19
CA SER A 18 -8.65 15.06 2.41
C SER A 18 -8.53 14.15 3.63
N TYR A 19 -7.56 13.24 3.66
CA TYR A 19 -7.30 12.39 4.82
C TYR A 19 -7.22 13.22 6.12
N LEU A 20 -6.57 14.39 6.06
CA LEU A 20 -6.45 15.32 7.19
C LEU A 20 -7.81 15.88 7.65
N GLU A 21 -8.71 16.17 6.73
CA GLU A 21 -10.07 16.60 7.06
C GLU A 21 -10.87 15.44 7.67
N ALA A 22 -10.72 14.23 7.15
CA ALA A 22 -11.38 13.03 7.67
C ALA A 22 -11.00 12.76 9.14
N VAL A 23 -9.70 12.75 9.47
CA VAL A 23 -9.23 12.53 10.85
C VAL A 23 -9.61 13.65 11.82
N GLN A 24 -9.84 14.88 11.32
CA GLN A 24 -10.31 15.99 12.16
C GLN A 24 -11.78 15.88 12.53
N ASN A 25 -12.59 15.24 11.68
CA ASN A 25 -14.05 15.19 11.85
C ASN A 25 -14.55 13.87 12.46
N ARG A 26 -13.79 12.78 12.32
CA ARG A 26 -14.17 11.47 12.86
C ARG A 26 -12.98 10.56 13.11
N VAL A 27 -13.19 9.52 13.90
CA VAL A 27 -12.24 8.40 14.00
C VAL A 27 -12.22 7.64 12.67
N LEU A 28 -11.02 7.33 12.18
CA LEU A 28 -10.79 6.45 11.05
C LEU A 28 -10.28 5.11 11.55
N VAL A 29 -10.81 4.03 10.96
CA VAL A 29 -10.43 2.65 11.31
C VAL A 29 -9.50 2.11 10.24
N PHE A 30 -8.28 1.72 10.65
CA PHE A 30 -7.37 0.93 9.81
C PHE A 30 -7.87 -0.51 9.71
N ASP A 31 -7.43 -1.20 8.66
CA ASP A 31 -7.63 -2.62 8.46
C ASP A 31 -6.85 -3.48 9.48
N GLY A 32 -6.92 -4.79 9.30
CA GLY A 32 -6.27 -5.78 10.17
C GLY A 32 -4.98 -6.35 9.56
N ALA A 33 -4.48 -7.42 10.18
CA ALA A 33 -3.21 -8.02 9.81
C ALA A 33 -3.26 -8.78 8.48
N ALA A 34 -2.57 -8.27 7.46
CA ALA A 34 -2.37 -8.94 6.17
C ALA A 34 -1.70 -10.33 6.32
N GLY A 35 -0.63 -10.43 7.10
CA GLY A 35 0.11 -11.70 7.27
C GLY A 35 -0.73 -12.81 7.90
N THR A 36 -1.51 -12.50 8.93
CA THR A 36 -2.42 -13.49 9.55
C THR A 36 -3.54 -13.89 8.61
N TRP A 37 -4.04 -12.95 7.81
CA TRP A 37 -5.05 -13.24 6.79
C TRP A 37 -4.50 -14.18 5.70
N LEU A 38 -3.28 -13.94 5.20
CA LEU A 38 -2.62 -14.79 4.20
C LEU A 38 -2.35 -16.20 4.75
N GLN A 39 -1.99 -16.33 6.03
CA GLN A 39 -1.77 -17.63 6.68
C GLN A 39 -3.03 -18.52 6.70
N LEU A 40 -4.23 -17.95 6.57
CA LEU A 40 -5.49 -18.72 6.51
C LEU A 40 -5.82 -19.27 5.11
N HIS A 41 -5.02 -18.93 4.09
CA HIS A 41 -5.30 -19.27 2.69
C HIS A 41 -4.50 -20.47 2.16
N ASP A 42 -3.81 -21.21 3.04
CA ASP A 42 -3.06 -22.44 2.70
C ASP A 42 -2.16 -22.30 1.45
N LEU A 43 -1.50 -21.15 1.31
CA LEU A 43 -0.63 -20.84 0.17
C LEU A 43 0.53 -21.85 0.07
N GLN A 44 0.80 -22.28 -1.16
CA GLN A 44 1.87 -23.19 -1.53
C GLN A 44 2.97 -22.43 -2.28
N PRO A 45 4.19 -23.01 -2.41
CA PRO A 45 5.28 -22.41 -3.19
C PRO A 45 4.87 -21.90 -4.59
N ASP A 46 4.03 -22.64 -5.30
CA ASP A 46 3.54 -22.27 -6.63
C ASP A 46 2.67 -20.99 -6.62
N ASP A 47 2.03 -20.65 -5.49
CA ASP A 47 1.33 -19.38 -5.32
C ASP A 47 2.30 -18.20 -5.31
N TYR A 48 3.51 -18.38 -4.79
CA TYR A 48 4.60 -17.39 -4.77
C TYR A 48 5.45 -17.39 -6.04
N GLY A 49 5.32 -18.41 -6.88
CA GLY A 49 5.98 -18.55 -8.18
C GLY A 49 7.17 -19.51 -8.20
N SER A 50 7.75 -19.84 -7.04
CA SER A 50 8.74 -20.92 -6.87
C SER A 50 8.96 -21.27 -5.39
N GLU A 51 9.70 -22.35 -5.12
CA GLU A 51 10.10 -22.75 -3.76
C GLU A 51 11.03 -21.73 -3.10
N GLU A 52 11.86 -21.03 -3.87
CA GLU A 52 12.74 -19.97 -3.36
C GLU A 52 12.01 -18.69 -2.96
N LEU A 53 10.78 -18.47 -3.46
CA LEU A 53 9.97 -17.30 -3.16
C LEU A 53 8.91 -17.58 -2.09
N ASP A 54 8.83 -18.83 -1.60
CA ASP A 54 7.84 -19.23 -0.61
C ASP A 54 7.94 -18.38 0.66
N GLY A 55 6.80 -17.86 1.09
CA GLY A 55 6.69 -16.99 2.25
C GLY A 55 7.10 -15.53 2.04
N CYS A 56 7.35 -15.06 0.82
CA CYS A 56 7.47 -13.62 0.50
C CYS A 56 6.08 -13.03 0.19
N PRO A 57 5.41 -12.30 1.10
CA PRO A 57 4.07 -11.76 0.80
C PRO A 57 4.08 -10.77 -0.35
N GLU A 58 5.17 -10.02 -0.55
CA GLU A 58 5.25 -8.98 -1.57
C GLU A 58 5.19 -9.50 -3.01
N ILE A 59 5.66 -10.73 -3.28
CA ILE A 59 5.57 -11.30 -4.63
C ILE A 59 4.12 -11.66 -5.02
N LEU A 60 3.24 -11.87 -4.05
CA LEU A 60 1.82 -12.13 -4.28
C LEU A 60 1.10 -10.94 -4.93
N ASN A 61 1.66 -9.73 -4.85
CA ASN A 61 1.17 -8.58 -5.60
C ASN A 61 1.25 -8.81 -7.13
N GLU A 62 2.20 -9.60 -7.60
CA GLU A 62 2.33 -10.00 -9.00
C GLU A 62 1.67 -11.35 -9.28
N THR A 63 1.95 -12.37 -8.46
CA THR A 63 1.55 -13.74 -8.78
C THR A 63 0.09 -14.01 -8.44
N ARG A 64 -0.46 -13.33 -7.44
CA ARG A 64 -1.83 -13.48 -6.92
C ARG A 64 -2.53 -12.14 -6.65
N PRO A 65 -2.58 -11.20 -7.61
CA PRO A 65 -3.15 -9.87 -7.40
C PRO A 65 -4.63 -9.90 -7.00
N ALA A 66 -5.38 -10.89 -7.48
CA ALA A 66 -6.78 -11.08 -7.10
C ALA A 66 -6.94 -11.45 -5.61
N LEU A 67 -6.03 -12.26 -5.07
CA LEU A 67 -6.01 -12.62 -3.65
C LEU A 67 -5.67 -11.40 -2.78
N ILE A 68 -4.69 -10.59 -3.19
CA ILE A 68 -4.35 -9.34 -2.48
C ILE A 68 -5.49 -8.32 -2.56
N ARG A 69 -6.19 -8.23 -3.71
CA ARG A 69 -7.41 -7.42 -3.78
C ARG A 69 -8.48 -7.94 -2.83
N GLN A 70 -8.65 -9.26 -2.72
CA GLN A 70 -9.61 -9.88 -1.80
C GLN A 70 -9.32 -9.51 -0.34
N LEU A 71 -8.05 -9.59 0.08
CA LEU A 71 -7.58 -9.14 1.40
C LEU A 71 -8.08 -7.72 1.72
N HIS A 72 -7.88 -6.78 0.79
CA HIS A 72 -8.32 -5.40 1.00
C HIS A 72 -9.85 -5.28 1.03
N THR A 73 -10.55 -5.93 0.11
CA THR A 73 -12.02 -5.81 0.03
C THR A 73 -12.70 -6.42 1.24
N GLU A 74 -12.19 -7.50 1.82
CA GLU A 74 -12.75 -8.09 3.03
C GLU A 74 -12.65 -7.15 4.25
N TYR A 75 -11.53 -6.42 4.39
CA TYR A 75 -11.43 -5.39 5.42
C TYR A 75 -12.32 -4.17 5.16
N LEU A 76 -12.47 -3.77 3.89
CA LEU A 76 -13.39 -2.70 3.49
C LEU A 76 -14.85 -3.07 3.75
N ASP A 77 -15.24 -4.33 3.49
CA ASP A 77 -16.55 -4.93 3.81
C ASP A 77 -16.79 -4.95 5.32
N ALA A 78 -15.76 -5.27 6.11
CA ALA A 78 -15.80 -5.21 7.57
C ALA A 78 -15.89 -3.76 8.12
N GLY A 79 -15.74 -2.76 7.25
CA GLY A 79 -16.00 -1.35 7.55
C GLY A 79 -14.76 -0.47 7.64
N ALA A 80 -13.55 -1.00 7.42
CA ALA A 80 -12.31 -0.24 7.44
C ALA A 80 -12.40 1.03 6.57
N ASP A 81 -11.76 2.09 7.02
CA ASP A 81 -11.63 3.37 6.29
C ASP A 81 -10.31 3.46 5.53
N ILE A 82 -9.28 2.80 6.05
CA ILE A 82 -7.92 2.85 5.54
C ILE A 82 -7.44 1.42 5.41
N ILE A 83 -6.92 1.06 4.24
CA ILE A 83 -6.26 -0.22 4.00
C ILE A 83 -4.77 -0.01 3.84
N GLU A 84 -3.97 -0.90 4.40
CA GLU A 84 -2.51 -0.91 4.22
C GLU A 84 -2.14 -1.68 2.96
N THR A 85 -1.15 -1.19 2.20
CA THR A 85 -0.58 -1.94 1.07
C THR A 85 0.13 -3.19 1.58
N ASN A 86 0.10 -4.27 0.78
CA ASN A 86 0.84 -5.51 1.07
C ASN A 86 2.35 -5.35 0.78
N THR A 87 3.01 -4.51 1.58
CA THR A 87 4.39 -4.04 1.38
C THR A 87 5.20 -3.92 2.67
N PHE A 88 4.80 -4.59 3.74
CA PHE A 88 5.54 -4.51 5.01
C PHE A 88 7.02 -4.92 4.84
N GLY A 89 7.29 -5.97 4.06
CA GLY A 89 8.63 -6.43 3.67
C GLY A 89 9.14 -5.85 2.34
N GLY A 90 8.48 -4.83 1.79
CA GLY A 90 8.78 -4.26 0.47
C GLY A 90 10.07 -3.45 0.36
N MET A 91 10.96 -3.51 1.34
CA MET A 91 12.25 -2.83 1.31
C MET A 91 13.30 -3.69 0.62
N ARG A 92 14.23 -3.06 -0.13
CA ARG A 92 15.31 -3.76 -0.86
C ARG A 92 16.06 -4.80 -0.03
N ALA A 93 16.44 -4.49 1.21
CA ALA A 93 17.14 -5.45 2.07
C ALA A 93 16.31 -6.71 2.36
N THR A 94 15.01 -6.57 2.59
CA THR A 94 14.11 -7.71 2.86
C THR A 94 13.81 -8.49 1.59
N LEU A 95 13.53 -7.81 0.47
CA LEU A 95 13.32 -8.45 -0.83
C LEU A 95 14.56 -9.21 -1.33
N ASN A 96 15.77 -8.77 -0.95
CA ASN A 96 17.01 -9.48 -1.27
C ASN A 96 17.12 -10.87 -0.61
N GLU A 97 16.38 -11.14 0.47
CA GLU A 97 16.32 -12.49 1.07
C GLU A 97 15.70 -13.51 0.10
N TYR A 98 14.93 -13.02 -0.88
CA TYR A 98 14.28 -13.77 -1.95
C TYR A 98 14.87 -13.47 -3.35
N GLY A 99 15.98 -12.72 -3.43
CA GLY A 99 16.57 -12.32 -4.72
C GLY A 99 15.77 -11.28 -5.51
N LEU A 100 14.83 -10.58 -4.86
CA LEU A 100 13.89 -9.64 -5.49
C LEU A 100 14.24 -8.16 -5.26
N GLY A 101 15.40 -7.83 -4.67
CA GLY A 101 15.70 -6.44 -4.30
C GLY A 101 15.74 -5.45 -5.47
N ASP A 102 16.09 -5.89 -6.68
CA ASP A 102 16.04 -5.03 -7.87
C ASP A 102 14.62 -4.72 -8.35
N ARG A 103 13.62 -5.44 -7.83
CA ARG A 103 12.20 -5.26 -8.10
C ARG A 103 11.48 -4.44 -7.02
N THR A 104 12.24 -3.74 -6.16
CA THR A 104 11.68 -2.96 -5.03
C THR A 104 10.63 -1.94 -5.49
N GLU A 105 10.95 -1.02 -6.39
CA GLU A 105 9.98 0.00 -6.82
C GLU A 105 8.76 -0.65 -7.52
N GLU A 106 9.01 -1.66 -8.35
CA GLU A 106 8.00 -2.37 -9.15
C GLU A 106 6.94 -3.08 -8.27
N LEU A 107 7.37 -3.90 -7.31
CA LEU A 107 6.44 -4.65 -6.45
C LEU A 107 5.63 -3.73 -5.54
N ASN A 108 6.23 -2.63 -5.06
CA ASN A 108 5.52 -1.65 -4.24
C ASN A 108 4.50 -0.83 -5.06
N GLU A 109 4.83 -0.50 -6.31
CA GLU A 109 3.90 0.16 -7.24
C GLU A 109 2.69 -0.73 -7.55
N MET A 110 2.92 -2.03 -7.82
CA MET A 110 1.83 -3.00 -8.01
C MET A 110 0.93 -3.10 -6.77
N ALA A 111 1.52 -3.22 -5.59
CA ALA A 111 0.77 -3.33 -4.34
C ALA A 111 -0.09 -2.08 -4.06
N ALA A 112 0.49 -0.89 -4.24
CA ALA A 112 -0.23 0.37 -4.11
C ALA A 112 -1.37 0.49 -5.11
N GLY A 113 -1.16 0.11 -6.37
CA GLY A 113 -2.20 0.10 -7.40
C GLY A 113 -3.36 -0.84 -7.07
N ILE A 114 -3.10 -2.04 -6.55
CA ILE A 114 -4.15 -2.99 -6.14
C ILE A 114 -5.00 -2.40 -5.00
N ALA A 115 -4.35 -1.86 -3.97
CA ALA A 115 -5.04 -1.22 -2.84
C ALA A 115 -5.83 0.02 -3.29
N ARG A 116 -5.26 0.84 -4.19
CA ARG A 116 -5.92 2.05 -4.71
C ARG A 116 -7.19 1.71 -5.46
N GLN A 117 -7.15 0.72 -6.34
CA GLN A 117 -8.33 0.23 -7.05
C GLN A 117 -9.41 -0.25 -6.08
N ALA A 118 -9.05 -1.07 -5.08
CA ALA A 118 -10.01 -1.54 -4.08
C ALA A 118 -10.64 -0.38 -3.27
N ALA A 119 -9.82 0.59 -2.84
CA ALA A 119 -10.31 1.76 -2.12
C ALA A 119 -11.21 2.66 -2.98
N ASP A 120 -10.88 2.86 -4.26
CA ASP A 120 -11.71 3.65 -5.18
C ASP A 120 -13.07 3.01 -5.41
N ASP A 121 -13.12 1.70 -5.62
CA ASP A 121 -14.37 0.96 -5.82
C ASP A 121 -15.32 1.04 -4.60
N TYR A 122 -14.76 1.21 -3.40
CA TYR A 122 -15.50 1.28 -2.13
C TYR A 122 -15.75 2.72 -1.63
N SER A 123 -15.18 3.72 -2.30
CA SER A 123 -15.29 5.11 -1.87
C SER A 123 -16.62 5.71 -2.29
N THR A 124 -17.30 6.37 -1.35
CA THR A 124 -18.42 7.27 -1.66
C THR A 124 -18.08 8.69 -1.22
N PRO A 125 -18.81 9.72 -1.71
CA PRO A 125 -18.60 11.10 -1.24
C PRO A 125 -18.73 11.25 0.28
N GLU A 126 -19.59 10.46 0.92
CA GLU A 126 -19.85 10.47 2.36
C GLU A 126 -18.84 9.63 3.14
N LYS A 127 -18.25 8.61 2.51
CA LYS A 127 -17.31 7.68 3.13
C LYS A 127 -16.14 7.38 2.18
N PRO A 128 -15.19 8.31 2.02
CA PRO A 128 -13.98 8.06 1.25
C PRO A 128 -13.15 6.95 1.90
N ARG A 129 -12.46 6.15 1.07
CA ARG A 129 -11.49 5.14 1.49
C ARG A 129 -10.09 5.57 1.14
N PHE A 130 -9.17 5.30 2.05
CA PHE A 130 -7.78 5.70 1.94
C PHE A 130 -6.88 4.48 1.86
N VAL A 131 -5.71 4.70 1.27
CA VAL A 131 -4.64 3.69 1.21
C VAL A 131 -3.46 4.23 2.00
N ALA A 132 -2.88 3.40 2.86
CA ALA A 132 -1.64 3.68 3.56
C ALA A 132 -0.53 2.80 3.00
N GLY A 133 0.55 3.42 2.50
CA GLY A 133 1.74 2.70 2.06
C GLY A 133 2.48 2.12 3.26
N SER A 134 2.40 0.80 3.46
CA SER A 134 3.05 0.11 4.58
C SER A 134 4.56 0.01 4.33
N ILE A 135 5.37 0.49 5.27
CA ILE A 135 6.83 0.38 5.25
C ILE A 135 7.26 -0.23 6.57
N GLY A 136 7.66 -1.50 6.54
CA GLY A 136 8.17 -2.18 7.72
C GLY A 136 9.60 -1.74 8.09
N PRO A 137 10.11 -2.22 9.24
CA PRO A 137 11.43 -1.85 9.73
C PRO A 137 12.59 -2.50 8.96
N GLY A 138 12.29 -3.46 8.05
CA GLY A 138 13.27 -4.34 7.42
C GLY A 138 13.92 -5.31 8.40
N THR A 139 14.97 -6.01 7.95
CA THR A 139 15.73 -6.98 8.77
C THR A 139 17.05 -6.43 9.30
N ARG A 140 17.39 -5.17 8.96
CA ARG A 140 18.67 -4.53 9.28
C ARG A 140 18.45 -3.22 10.04
N PHE A 141 19.04 -3.12 11.23
CA PHE A 141 18.85 -1.98 12.14
C PHE A 141 20.10 -1.12 12.25
N ALA A 142 19.96 0.18 11.95
CA ALA A 142 21.06 1.14 12.06
C ALA A 142 21.54 1.33 13.50
N SER A 143 20.63 1.26 14.48
CA SER A 143 20.94 1.35 15.92
C SER A 143 21.81 0.20 16.43
N LEU A 144 21.80 -0.94 15.74
CA LEU A 144 22.62 -2.12 16.05
C LEU A 144 23.85 -2.23 15.13
N GLY A 145 24.07 -1.26 14.25
CA GLY A 145 25.20 -1.24 13.32
C GLY A 145 25.10 -2.24 12.16
N HIS A 146 23.93 -2.84 11.91
CA HIS A 146 23.73 -3.81 10.82
C HIS A 146 23.74 -3.15 9.43
N VAL A 147 23.43 -1.86 9.38
CA VAL A 147 23.31 -1.03 8.19
C VAL A 147 23.64 0.42 8.56
N ARG A 148 24.16 1.19 7.61
CA ARG A 148 24.34 2.63 7.82
C ARG A 148 23.01 3.36 7.75
N TYR A 149 22.89 4.49 8.47
CA TYR A 149 21.69 5.31 8.41
C TYR A 149 21.36 5.77 6.99
N GLU A 150 22.35 6.21 6.21
CA GLU A 150 22.12 6.70 4.85
C GLU A 150 21.59 5.58 3.94
N GLU A 151 22.11 4.36 4.11
CA GLU A 151 21.67 3.21 3.35
C GLU A 151 20.22 2.82 3.71
N LEU A 152 19.85 2.82 5.00
CA LEU A 152 18.46 2.58 5.40
C LEU A 152 17.51 3.67 4.87
N ARG A 153 17.92 4.94 4.97
CA ARG A 153 17.16 6.07 4.40
C ARG A 153 16.91 5.88 2.89
N ASP A 154 17.95 5.50 2.16
CA ASP A 154 17.89 5.35 0.71
C ASP A 154 16.97 4.21 0.30
N GLN A 155 16.96 3.11 1.07
CA GLN A 155 16.03 2.00 0.87
C GLN A 155 14.57 2.38 1.17
N VAL A 156 14.31 3.11 2.26
CA VAL A 156 12.97 3.65 2.56
C VAL A 156 12.50 4.59 1.44
N ALA A 157 13.40 5.44 0.92
CA ALA A 157 13.08 6.34 -0.17
C ALA A 157 12.79 5.59 -1.47
N GLU A 158 13.49 4.49 -1.74
CA GLU A 158 13.20 3.60 -2.88
C GLU A 158 11.82 2.98 -2.79
N GLN A 159 11.51 2.33 -1.67
CA GLN A 159 10.18 1.77 -1.43
C GLN A 159 9.08 2.84 -1.58
N SER A 160 9.29 4.01 -0.98
CA SER A 160 8.35 5.15 -1.04
C SER A 160 8.08 5.61 -2.47
N ARG A 161 9.07 5.58 -3.37
CA ARG A 161 8.85 5.95 -4.78
C ARG A 161 7.89 5.00 -5.48
N GLY A 162 8.02 3.70 -5.24
CA GLY A 162 7.06 2.71 -5.76
C GLY A 162 5.65 2.97 -5.22
N LEU A 163 5.53 3.12 -3.90
CA LEU A 163 4.25 3.39 -3.23
C LEU A 163 3.56 4.68 -3.69
N ILE A 164 4.32 5.72 -4.06
CA ILE A 164 3.76 7.00 -4.54
C ILE A 164 3.30 6.91 -6.00
N ARG A 165 3.88 6.00 -6.81
CA ARG A 165 3.52 5.85 -8.22
C ARG A 165 2.22 5.07 -8.43
N GLY A 166 1.96 4.06 -7.59
CA GLY A 166 0.75 3.23 -7.64
C GLY A 166 -0.44 3.90 -6.97
#